data_AF-A0A167K3Q2-F1
#
_entry.id   AF-A0A167K3Q2-F1
#
_cell.length_a   1.000
_cell.length_b   1.000
_cell.length_c   1.000
_cell.angle_alpha   90.00
_cell.angle_beta   90.00
_cell.angle_gamma   90.00
#
_symmetry.space_group_name_H-M   'P 1'
#
loop_
_entity.id
_entity.type
_entity.pdbx_description
1 polymer ?
#
loop_
_entity_poly.entity_id
_entity_poly.type
_entity_poly.pdbx_seq_one_letter_code
_entity_poly.pdbx_strand_id
1 'polypeptide(L)'
;MASADNQVGKKPFNVLVTGFGPFSDYSHNPSWLGVFPLHNTVLSTPTHRISFTCFRVPTSYAAILALIPGIHERPPRLPSSQYPASPTSQKPPYDDTDPVPQPLPAAPEGGYDLVIHVGAGRQGALALELQGHKTGYLMPDWDDELPPVVDLLTSRTGTGAWPTPAEWAEMSRLGLGPLLEKEQKRGFGRGYEGYSELLQTAGDVPRLVAYLKECGFQNSRVSDDAGHYCCDFIYYCSLAESVRLGAGKGSKVQFMHIPPPGKPYEVEDVTQAVRCIAAFYSMEA
;
A
#
# COMPACT_ATOMS: atom_id res chain seq x y z
N MET A 1 -26.68 -14.85 -43.11
CA MET A 1 -27.06 -14.45 -41.74
C MET A 1 -25.96 -14.93 -40.82
N ALA A 2 -24.96 -14.07 -40.56
CA ALA A 2 -23.95 -14.36 -39.55
C ALA A 2 -24.52 -13.91 -38.20
N SER A 3 -24.62 -14.85 -37.26
CA SER A 3 -25.00 -14.60 -35.88
C SER A 3 -23.99 -13.65 -35.25
N ALA A 4 -24.43 -12.43 -34.94
CA ALA A 4 -23.72 -11.56 -34.03
C ALA A 4 -23.75 -12.24 -32.66
N ASP A 5 -22.65 -12.91 -32.30
CA ASP A 5 -22.38 -13.36 -30.95
C ASP A 5 -22.37 -12.11 -30.06
N ASN A 6 -23.50 -11.87 -29.43
CA ASN A 6 -23.67 -10.84 -28.42
C ASN A 6 -22.99 -11.35 -27.14
N GLN A 7 -21.65 -11.42 -27.15
CA GLN A 7 -20.90 -11.55 -25.92
C GLN A 7 -21.14 -10.26 -25.13
N VAL A 8 -22.06 -10.32 -24.16
CA VAL A 8 -22.15 -9.33 -23.10
C VAL A 8 -20.77 -9.29 -22.46
N GLY A 9 -19.96 -8.30 -22.87
CA GLY A 9 -18.58 -8.18 -22.43
C GLY A 9 -18.56 -8.08 -20.91
N LYS A 10 -17.90 -9.03 -20.25
CA LYS A 10 -17.69 -8.95 -18.80
C LYS A 10 -17.11 -7.59 -18.45
N LYS A 11 -17.59 -7.03 -17.33
CA LYS A 11 -17.16 -5.71 -16.82
C LYS A 11 -15.62 -5.66 -16.80
N PRO A 12 -14.99 -4.54 -17.21
CA PRO A 12 -13.54 -4.38 -17.10
C PRO A 12 -13.08 -4.53 -15.65
N PHE A 13 -11.97 -5.24 -15.45
CA PHE A 13 -11.36 -5.45 -14.12
C PHE A 13 -10.26 -4.41 -13.93
N ASN A 14 -10.46 -3.46 -13.02
CA ASN A 14 -9.60 -2.30 -12.86
C ASN A 14 -8.64 -2.52 -11.70
N VAL A 15 -7.35 -2.40 -11.98
CA VAL A 15 -6.28 -2.62 -11.01
C VAL A 15 -5.50 -1.33 -10.81
N LEU A 16 -5.39 -0.90 -9.56
CA LEU A 16 -4.48 0.17 -9.16
C LEU A 16 -3.21 -0.46 -8.59
N VAL A 17 -2.05 0.00 -9.05
CA VAL A 17 -0.76 -0.49 -8.58
C VAL A 17 0.08 0.67 -8.08
N THR A 18 0.73 0.51 -6.94
CA THR A 18 1.70 1.52 -6.46
C THR A 18 3.07 0.92 -6.26
N GLY A 19 4.09 1.69 -6.57
CA GLY A 19 5.47 1.47 -6.12
C GLY A 19 5.92 2.64 -5.25
N PHE A 20 7.03 2.49 -4.54
CA PHE A 20 7.54 3.52 -3.66
C PHE A 20 8.52 4.47 -4.35
N GLY A 21 8.60 5.69 -3.82
CA GLY A 21 9.65 6.65 -4.14
C GLY A 21 11.03 6.25 -3.59
N PRO A 22 12.03 7.14 -3.75
CA PRO A 22 13.35 6.94 -3.17
C PRO A 22 13.30 6.62 -1.67
N PHE A 23 14.22 5.79 -1.21
CA PHE A 23 14.40 5.47 0.21
C PHE A 23 15.77 4.84 0.48
N SER A 24 16.41 5.21 1.59
CA SER A 24 17.72 4.69 2.00
C SER A 24 18.72 4.77 0.83
N ASP A 25 19.35 3.67 0.44
CA ASP A 25 20.34 3.61 -0.64
C ASP A 25 19.69 3.55 -2.05
N TYR A 26 18.36 3.48 -2.14
CA TYR A 26 17.64 3.47 -3.40
C TYR A 26 17.29 4.89 -3.84
N SER A 27 18.17 5.51 -4.63
CA SER A 27 17.80 6.71 -5.40
C SER A 27 16.68 6.40 -6.41
N HIS A 28 16.74 5.21 -7.01
CA HIS A 28 15.68 4.66 -7.86
C HIS A 28 15.14 3.40 -7.21
N ASN A 29 13.89 3.47 -6.75
CA ASN A 29 13.29 2.36 -6.04
C ASN A 29 12.82 1.27 -7.03
N PRO A 30 13.32 0.02 -6.91
CA PRO A 30 12.97 -1.04 -7.86
C PRO A 30 11.47 -1.38 -7.84
N SER A 31 10.76 -1.10 -6.74
CA SER A 31 9.31 -1.28 -6.69
C SER A 31 8.58 -0.33 -7.64
N TRP A 32 9.05 0.91 -7.79
CA TRP A 32 8.48 1.83 -8.76
C TRP A 32 8.90 1.49 -10.18
N LEU A 33 10.19 1.24 -10.41
CA LEU A 33 10.71 0.90 -11.73
C LEU A 33 10.01 -0.35 -12.31
N GLY A 34 9.69 -1.34 -11.47
CA GLY A 34 9.02 -2.56 -11.87
C GLY A 34 7.53 -2.39 -12.20
N VAL A 35 6.86 -1.36 -11.68
CA VAL A 35 5.42 -1.12 -11.92
C VAL A 35 5.14 0.02 -12.89
N PHE A 36 6.09 0.93 -13.10
CA PHE A 36 5.95 2.04 -14.03
C PHE A 36 5.55 1.61 -15.45
N PRO A 37 6.17 0.58 -16.08
CA PRO A 37 5.82 0.14 -17.43
C PRO A 37 4.40 -0.43 -17.56
N LEU A 38 3.75 -0.75 -16.45
CA LEU A 38 2.42 -1.33 -16.43
C LEU A 38 1.32 -0.27 -16.59
N HIS A 39 1.63 1.02 -16.38
CA HIS A 39 0.66 2.10 -16.47
C HIS A 39 -0.02 2.18 -17.84
N ASN A 40 -1.34 2.35 -17.87
CA ASN A 40 -2.15 2.43 -19.09
C ASN A 40 -2.04 1.20 -20.00
N THR A 41 -1.56 0.07 -19.48
CA THR A 41 -1.57 -1.20 -20.20
C THR A 41 -2.84 -1.99 -19.90
N VAL A 42 -3.17 -2.92 -20.80
CA VAL A 42 -4.29 -3.85 -20.65
C VAL A 42 -3.80 -5.27 -20.78
N LEU A 43 -4.18 -6.14 -19.86
CA LEU A 43 -3.97 -7.58 -19.93
C LEU A 43 -5.29 -8.28 -20.27
N SER A 44 -5.31 -9.02 -21.37
CA SER A 44 -6.46 -9.87 -21.74
C SER A 44 -6.28 -11.25 -21.13
N THR A 45 -7.27 -11.71 -20.38
CA THR A 45 -7.39 -13.09 -19.89
C THR A 45 -8.63 -13.74 -20.52
N PRO A 46 -8.81 -15.07 -20.41
CA PRO A 46 -10.03 -15.73 -20.89
C PRO A 46 -11.31 -15.18 -20.26
N THR A 47 -11.22 -14.58 -19.06
CA THR A 47 -12.39 -14.12 -18.29
C THR A 47 -12.54 -12.61 -18.24
N HIS A 48 -11.46 -11.83 -18.30
CA HIS A 48 -11.49 -10.39 -18.09
C HIS A 48 -10.49 -9.64 -18.97
N ARG A 49 -10.81 -8.38 -19.25
CA ARG A 49 -9.84 -7.36 -19.66
C ARG A 49 -9.43 -6.59 -18.42
N ILE A 50 -8.15 -6.66 -18.08
CA ILE A 50 -7.58 -6.07 -16.88
C ILE A 50 -6.87 -4.77 -17.25
N SER A 51 -7.30 -3.64 -16.70
CA SER A 51 -6.71 -2.32 -16.94
C SER A 51 -5.88 -1.87 -15.75
N PHE A 52 -4.68 -1.34 -15.99
CA PHE A 52 -3.75 -0.95 -14.93
C PHE A 52 -3.57 0.57 -14.84
N THR A 53 -3.82 1.12 -13.66
CA THR A 53 -3.41 2.48 -13.26
C THR A 53 -2.24 2.35 -12.29
N CYS A 54 -1.13 3.08 -12.51
CA CYS A 54 0.04 3.00 -11.66
C CYS A 54 0.51 4.38 -11.25
N PHE A 55 0.84 4.60 -9.98
CA PHE A 55 1.50 5.82 -9.53
C PHE A 55 2.48 5.52 -8.39
N ARG A 56 3.44 6.42 -8.20
CA ARG A 56 4.48 6.32 -7.18
C ARG A 56 3.99 6.94 -5.88
N VAL A 57 4.18 6.26 -4.77
CA VAL A 57 3.89 6.81 -3.45
C VAL A 57 5.21 7.24 -2.81
N PRO A 58 5.37 8.51 -2.39
CA PRO A 58 6.54 8.92 -1.61
C PRO A 58 6.70 8.01 -0.39
N THR A 59 7.94 7.66 -0.05
CA THR A 59 8.24 6.86 1.15
C THR A 59 8.10 7.74 2.40
N SER A 60 6.87 8.16 2.68
CA SER A 60 6.52 9.10 3.75
C SER A 60 5.19 8.72 4.40
N TYR A 61 5.14 8.75 5.73
CA TYR A 61 3.90 8.49 6.47
C TYR A 61 2.83 9.53 6.18
N ALA A 62 3.22 10.81 6.07
CA ALA A 62 2.31 11.91 5.77
C ALA A 62 1.71 11.77 4.35
N ALA A 63 2.54 11.40 3.37
CA ALA A 63 2.07 11.15 2.01
C ALA A 63 1.08 9.97 1.94
N ILE A 64 1.38 8.87 2.65
CA ILE A 64 0.48 7.71 2.73
C ILE A 64 -0.88 8.12 3.30
N LEU A 65 -0.91 8.86 4.42
CA LEU A 65 -2.17 9.32 5.04
C LEU A 65 -2.97 10.28 4.14
N ALA A 66 -2.29 11.08 3.32
CA ALA A 66 -2.95 12.02 2.41
C ALA A 66 -3.52 11.34 1.16
N LEU A 67 -2.83 10.32 0.63
CA LEU A 67 -3.15 9.72 -0.67
C LEU A 67 -4.07 8.50 -0.55
N ILE A 68 -3.78 7.59 0.37
CA ILE A 68 -4.33 6.23 0.34
C ILE A 68 -5.81 6.14 0.71
N PRO A 69 -6.36 6.95 1.64
CA PRO A 69 -7.80 7.00 1.83
C PRO A 69 -8.56 7.38 0.56
N GLY A 70 -8.04 8.34 -0.22
CA GLY A 70 -8.67 8.84 -1.45
C GLY A 70 -8.81 7.77 -2.54
N ILE A 71 -7.83 6.88 -2.71
CA ILE A 71 -7.87 5.86 -3.77
C ILE A 71 -8.93 4.76 -3.53
N HIS A 72 -9.43 4.64 -2.30
CA HIS A 72 -10.46 3.67 -1.93
C HIS A 72 -11.87 4.25 -1.94
N GLU A 73 -12.01 5.56 -2.16
CA GLU A 73 -13.32 6.17 -2.31
C GLU A 73 -14.04 5.71 -3.57
N ARG A 74 -15.34 6.02 -3.64
CA ARG A 74 -16.20 5.70 -4.78
C ARG A 74 -16.98 6.96 -5.19
N PRO A 75 -16.52 7.70 -6.21
CA PRO A 75 -15.35 7.42 -7.08
C PRO A 75 -13.99 7.65 -6.40
N PRO A 76 -12.91 6.97 -6.83
CA PRO A 76 -11.57 7.21 -6.28
C PRO A 76 -11.04 8.61 -6.56
N ARG A 77 -10.37 9.20 -5.57
CA ARG A 77 -9.56 10.42 -5.73
C ARG A 77 -8.10 10.05 -5.97
N LEU A 78 -7.67 10.21 -7.21
CA LEU A 78 -6.28 10.01 -7.63
C LEU A 78 -5.47 11.31 -7.51
N PRO A 79 -4.13 11.22 -7.36
CA PRO A 79 -3.28 12.38 -7.52
C PRO A 79 -3.30 12.91 -8.96
N SER A 80 -2.79 14.12 -9.18
CA SER A 80 -2.78 14.75 -10.52
C SER A 80 -1.77 14.13 -11.49
N SER A 81 -0.76 13.42 -10.99
CA SER A 81 0.27 12.77 -11.79
C SER A 81 0.75 11.47 -11.14
N GLN A 82 1.56 10.70 -11.87
CA GLN A 82 2.25 9.54 -11.32
C GLN A 82 3.23 9.86 -10.18
N TYR A 83 3.67 11.12 -10.04
CA TYR A 83 4.60 11.59 -9.01
C TYR A 83 3.93 12.63 -8.09
N PRO A 84 3.01 12.20 -7.20
CA PRO A 84 2.50 13.08 -6.17
C PRO A 84 3.62 13.57 -5.26
N ALA A 85 3.54 14.82 -4.84
CA ALA A 85 4.43 15.39 -3.83
C ALA A 85 4.08 14.84 -2.43
N SER A 86 5.10 14.72 -1.58
CA SER A 86 4.88 14.54 -0.14
C SER A 86 4.45 15.90 0.47
N PRO A 87 3.41 15.95 1.31
CA PRO A 87 2.94 17.20 1.92
C PRO A 87 3.99 17.89 2.81
N THR A 88 4.95 17.12 3.33
CA THR A 88 5.94 17.56 4.31
C THR A 88 7.35 17.61 3.75
N SER A 89 7.60 16.98 2.59
CA SER A 89 8.96 16.89 2.04
C SER A 89 9.42 18.18 1.40
N GLN A 90 10.65 18.56 1.74
CA GLN A 90 11.45 19.54 0.98
C GLN A 90 12.46 18.86 0.06
N LYS A 91 12.59 17.52 0.13
CA LYS A 91 13.50 16.74 -0.70
C LYS A 91 12.89 16.61 -2.10
N PRO A 92 13.71 16.64 -3.18
CA PRO A 92 13.21 16.43 -4.52
C PRO A 92 12.53 15.05 -4.62
N PRO A 93 11.32 14.96 -5.20
CA PRO A 93 10.54 13.73 -5.20
C PRO A 93 11.08 12.68 -6.18
N TYR A 94 11.97 13.05 -7.11
CA TYR A 94 12.61 12.21 -8.12
C TYR A 94 14.03 12.71 -8.44
N ASP A 95 14.81 11.82 -9.03
CA ASP A 95 16.06 12.14 -9.73
C ASP A 95 15.75 12.52 -11.20
N ASP A 96 16.59 13.33 -11.84
CA ASP A 96 16.45 13.69 -13.27
C ASP A 96 16.56 12.46 -14.21
N THR A 97 17.09 11.35 -13.69
CA THR A 97 17.20 10.07 -14.39
C THR A 97 16.01 9.13 -14.18
N ASP A 98 15.04 9.50 -13.33
CA ASP A 98 13.78 8.76 -13.21
C ASP A 98 12.97 8.79 -14.53
N PRO A 99 12.15 7.76 -14.79
CA PRO A 99 11.22 7.80 -15.91
C PRO A 99 10.30 9.03 -15.84
N VAL A 100 10.02 9.64 -17.00
CA VAL A 100 9.14 10.80 -17.08
C VAL A 100 7.72 10.42 -16.63
N PRO A 101 7.11 11.14 -15.67
CA PRO A 101 5.77 10.82 -15.18
C PRO A 101 4.71 11.06 -16.26
N GLN A 102 3.75 10.15 -16.33
CA GLN A 102 2.58 10.27 -17.19
C GLN A 102 1.37 10.81 -16.41
N PRO A 103 0.38 11.42 -17.08
CA PRO A 103 -0.88 11.81 -16.44
C PRO A 103 -1.70 10.56 -16.06
N LEU A 104 -2.40 10.62 -14.93
CA LEU A 104 -3.30 9.54 -14.53
C LEU A 104 -4.63 9.59 -15.31
N PRO A 105 -5.18 8.44 -15.72
CA PRO A 105 -6.49 8.37 -16.36
C PRO A 105 -7.60 8.71 -15.37
N ALA A 106 -8.81 8.95 -15.88
CA ALA A 106 -9.99 9.08 -15.03
C ALA A 106 -10.20 7.81 -14.20
N ALA A 107 -10.47 8.00 -12.90
CA ALA A 107 -10.73 6.88 -11.99
C ALA A 107 -12.03 6.15 -12.38
N PRO A 108 -12.10 4.81 -12.25
CA PRO A 108 -13.33 4.07 -12.46
C PRO A 108 -14.40 4.51 -11.44
N GLU A 109 -15.60 4.87 -11.90
CA GLU A 109 -16.68 5.39 -11.05
C GLU A 109 -17.03 4.43 -9.89
N GLY A 110 -17.01 3.12 -10.17
CA GLY A 110 -17.27 2.07 -9.19
C GLY A 110 -16.11 1.72 -8.26
N GLY A 111 -14.97 2.42 -8.36
CA GLY A 111 -13.73 2.06 -7.67
C GLY A 111 -12.90 1.02 -8.41
N TYR A 112 -11.72 0.73 -7.85
CA TYR A 112 -10.86 -0.37 -8.32
C TYR A 112 -11.35 -1.71 -7.80
N ASP A 113 -11.17 -2.77 -8.57
CA ASP A 113 -11.50 -4.13 -8.15
C ASP A 113 -10.36 -4.72 -7.30
N LEU A 114 -9.11 -4.31 -7.59
CA LEU A 114 -7.91 -4.72 -6.87
C LEU A 114 -6.93 -3.54 -6.74
N VAL A 115 -6.35 -3.39 -5.55
CA VAL A 115 -5.22 -2.51 -5.28
C VAL A 115 -4.00 -3.37 -4.92
N ILE A 116 -2.90 -3.19 -5.65
CA ILE A 116 -1.63 -3.88 -5.40
C ILE A 116 -0.58 -2.85 -4.98
N HIS A 117 0.01 -3.04 -3.82
CA HIS A 117 1.15 -2.26 -3.38
C HIS A 117 2.42 -3.09 -3.52
N VAL A 118 3.47 -2.51 -4.10
CA VAL A 118 4.77 -3.16 -4.29
C VAL A 118 5.82 -2.38 -3.52
N GLY A 119 6.62 -3.06 -2.72
CA GLY A 119 7.72 -2.48 -1.94
C GLY A 119 9.02 -3.24 -2.11
N ALA A 120 10.15 -2.54 -1.99
CA ALA A 120 11.46 -3.20 -1.93
C ALA A 120 11.61 -3.90 -0.58
N GLY A 121 12.01 -5.18 -0.60
CA GLY A 121 12.13 -6.02 0.58
C GLY A 121 13.47 -6.74 0.67
N ARG A 122 13.50 -7.81 1.48
CA ARG A 122 14.71 -8.61 1.71
C ARG A 122 15.02 -9.51 0.51
N GLN A 123 16.27 -9.97 0.43
CA GLN A 123 16.71 -10.92 -0.60
C GLN A 123 15.95 -12.25 -0.56
N GLY A 124 15.87 -12.91 -1.71
CA GLY A 124 15.61 -14.35 -1.81
C GLY A 124 14.27 -14.75 -2.44
N ALA A 125 13.22 -13.94 -2.29
CA ALA A 125 11.90 -14.26 -2.85
C ALA A 125 11.00 -13.04 -2.99
N LEU A 126 10.00 -13.13 -3.88
CA LEU A 126 8.78 -12.32 -3.78
C LEU A 126 8.05 -12.73 -2.50
N ALA A 127 7.79 -11.78 -1.61
CA ALA A 127 7.06 -12.04 -0.37
C ALA A 127 5.67 -11.44 -0.46
N LEU A 128 4.65 -12.29 -0.43
CA LEU A 128 3.25 -11.89 -0.55
C LEU A 128 2.69 -11.76 0.86
N GLU A 129 2.34 -10.55 1.24
CA GLU A 129 1.92 -10.25 2.61
C GLU A 129 0.49 -10.72 2.85
N LEU A 130 0.28 -11.32 4.02
CA LEU A 130 -1.00 -11.81 4.51
C LEU A 130 -1.75 -10.76 5.33
N GLN A 131 -1.01 -9.89 6.01
CA GLN A 131 -1.56 -8.96 6.99
C GLN A 131 -0.72 -7.69 7.12
N GLY A 132 -1.37 -6.61 7.55
CA GLY A 132 -0.70 -5.38 7.96
C GLY A 132 -0.93 -5.08 9.45
N HIS A 133 -0.04 -4.27 10.04
CA HIS A 133 -0.11 -3.90 11.46
C HIS A 133 -0.61 -2.48 11.68
N LYS A 134 -1.45 -2.27 12.69
CA LYS A 134 -1.96 -0.93 13.04
C LYS A 134 -0.89 -0.05 13.67
N THR A 135 0.05 -0.65 14.38
CA THR A 135 1.00 0.03 15.25
C THR A 135 2.34 -0.70 15.29
N GLY A 136 3.32 -0.14 16.01
CA GLY A 136 4.67 -0.72 16.14
C GLY A 136 5.70 -0.08 15.20
N TYR A 137 5.30 0.97 14.48
CA TYR A 137 6.17 1.72 13.60
C TYR A 137 7.13 2.60 14.39
N LEU A 138 8.43 2.40 14.24
CA LEU A 138 9.45 3.17 14.97
C LEU A 138 10.50 3.81 14.06
N MET A 139 10.51 3.46 12.78
CA MET A 139 11.52 3.90 11.84
C MET A 139 11.13 5.24 11.20
N PRO A 140 12.04 6.23 11.12
CA PRO A 140 11.80 7.47 10.39
C PRO A 140 11.66 7.20 8.89
N ASP A 141 10.86 8.01 8.22
CA ASP A 141 10.62 7.91 6.78
C ASP A 141 11.71 8.60 5.94
N TRP A 142 11.51 8.70 4.62
CA TRP A 142 12.47 9.38 3.73
C TRP A 142 12.69 10.85 4.08
N ASP A 143 11.73 11.49 4.75
CA ASP A 143 11.80 12.89 5.18
C ASP A 143 12.36 13.02 6.61
N ASP A 144 12.91 11.95 7.17
CA ASP A 144 13.38 11.85 8.56
C ASP A 144 12.25 12.01 9.61
N GLU A 145 10.99 11.87 9.17
CA GLU A 145 9.82 12.03 10.03
C GLU A 145 9.38 10.70 10.64
N LEU A 146 9.03 10.74 11.93
CA LEU A 146 8.53 9.57 12.64
C LEU A 146 7.04 9.32 12.35
N PRO A 147 6.59 8.06 12.41
CA PRO A 147 5.17 7.73 12.26
C PRO A 147 4.33 8.43 13.33
N PRO A 148 3.05 8.74 13.04
CA PRO A 148 2.19 9.46 13.97
C PRO A 148 2.08 8.76 15.32
N VAL A 149 1.96 9.54 16.38
CA VAL A 149 1.67 9.03 17.71
C VAL A 149 0.22 8.56 17.77
N VAL A 150 0.01 7.34 18.29
CA VAL A 150 -1.30 6.86 18.69
C VAL A 150 -1.62 7.53 20.02
N ASP A 151 -2.51 8.51 19.98
CA ASP A 151 -3.02 9.16 21.19
C ASP A 151 -3.91 8.18 21.97
N LEU A 152 -3.29 7.38 22.86
CA LEU A 152 -3.99 6.43 23.72
C LEU A 152 -4.85 7.12 24.79
N LEU A 153 -4.60 8.40 25.10
CA LEU A 153 -5.33 9.16 26.14
C LEU A 153 -6.75 9.49 25.70
N THR A 154 -6.97 9.75 24.41
CA THR A 154 -8.32 9.95 23.85
C THR A 154 -9.27 8.77 24.09
N SER A 155 -8.75 7.55 24.23
CA SER A 155 -9.58 6.35 24.44
C SER A 155 -10.13 6.19 25.87
N ARG A 156 -9.52 6.84 26.88
CA ARG A 156 -9.86 6.62 28.30
C ARG A 156 -10.64 7.77 28.95
N THR A 157 -10.45 9.01 28.51
CA THR A 157 -11.00 10.19 29.22
C THR A 157 -12.06 10.96 28.44
N GLY A 158 -12.24 10.71 27.14
CA GLY A 158 -13.26 11.38 26.32
C GLY A 158 -13.08 12.90 26.14
N THR A 159 -12.03 13.51 26.71
CA THR A 159 -11.83 14.97 26.68
C THR A 159 -10.79 15.46 25.68
N GLY A 160 -10.04 14.56 25.03
CA GLY A 160 -9.22 14.87 23.85
C GLY A 160 -8.16 15.98 24.01
N ALA A 161 -7.86 16.42 25.24
CA ALA A 161 -6.85 17.41 25.51
C ALA A 161 -5.57 16.72 25.99
N TRP A 162 -4.45 17.07 25.36
CA TRP A 162 -3.12 16.74 25.90
C TRP A 162 -2.97 17.40 27.28
N PRO A 163 -2.25 16.76 28.23
CA PRO A 163 -1.87 17.43 29.45
C PRO A 163 -1.15 18.74 29.10
N THR A 164 -1.60 19.83 29.71
CA THR A 164 -0.90 21.11 29.65
C THR A 164 0.55 20.95 30.16
N PRO A 165 1.47 21.85 29.80
CA PRO A 165 2.83 21.82 30.33
C PRO A 165 2.90 21.78 31.87
N ALA A 166 1.92 22.38 32.55
CA ALA A 166 1.79 22.35 34.00
C ALA A 166 1.37 20.96 34.53
N GLU A 167 0.40 20.31 33.88
CA GLU A 167 0.00 18.94 34.21
C GLU A 167 1.14 17.96 33.93
N TRP A 168 1.89 18.16 32.84
CA TRP A 168 3.07 17.36 32.52
C TRP A 168 4.16 17.47 33.57
N ALA A 169 4.45 18.70 34.02
CA ALA A 169 5.41 18.95 35.08
C ALA A 169 4.99 18.30 36.41
N GLU A 170 3.71 18.36 36.77
CA GLU A 170 3.20 17.73 37.99
C GLU A 170 3.22 16.20 37.90
N MET A 171 2.86 15.62 36.75
CA MET A 171 2.95 14.18 36.52
C MET A 171 4.40 13.68 36.57
N SER A 172 5.34 14.47 36.04
CA SER A 172 6.77 14.19 36.13
C SER A 172 7.26 14.25 37.59
N ARG A 173 6.79 15.24 38.36
CA ARG A 173 7.08 15.38 39.80
C ARG A 173 6.56 14.20 40.63
N LEU A 174 5.43 13.62 40.23
CA LEU A 174 4.83 12.42 40.85
C LEU A 174 5.48 11.10 40.41
N GLY A 175 6.52 11.13 39.57
CA GLY A 175 7.18 9.93 39.06
C GLY A 175 6.39 9.16 38.00
N LEU A 176 5.36 9.77 37.42
CA LEU A 176 4.52 9.19 36.36
C LEU A 176 5.03 9.54 34.96
N GLY A 177 5.96 10.49 34.81
CA GLY A 177 6.59 10.86 33.54
C GLY A 177 7.26 9.68 32.81
N PRO A 178 8.14 8.89 33.48
CA PRO A 178 8.81 7.73 32.87
C PRO A 178 7.87 6.56 32.51
N LEU A 179 6.64 6.53 33.06
CA LEU A 179 5.62 5.53 32.73
C LEU A 179 4.82 5.90 31.46
N LEU A 180 4.84 7.16 31.04
CA LEU A 180 4.23 7.66 29.81
C LEU A 180 5.24 7.77 28.65
N GLU A 181 6.51 8.04 28.96
CA GLU A 181 7.62 8.01 27.99
C GLU A 181 7.99 6.58 27.56
N LYS A 182 7.69 5.57 28.39
CA LYS A 182 7.82 4.16 28.03
C LYS A 182 6.73 3.76 27.04
N GLU A 183 7.10 3.94 25.77
CA GLU A 183 6.41 3.55 24.55
C GLU A 183 5.18 4.39 24.20
N GLN A 184 5.44 5.62 23.77
CA GLN A 184 4.50 6.35 22.92
C GLN A 184 4.28 5.53 21.64
N LYS A 185 3.24 4.68 21.67
CA LYS A 185 2.85 3.79 20.58
C LYS A 185 2.63 4.62 19.32
N ARG A 186 3.23 4.22 18.19
CA ARG A 186 3.12 4.93 16.91
C ARG A 186 2.44 4.07 15.86
N GLY A 187 1.72 4.71 14.95
CA GLY A 187 0.89 4.08 13.93
C GLY A 187 -0.44 4.80 13.73
N PHE A 188 -1.50 4.03 13.50
CA PHE A 188 -2.83 4.55 13.21
C PHE A 188 -3.62 4.83 14.51
N GLY A 189 -3.87 6.12 14.77
CA GLY A 189 -4.68 6.61 15.89
C GLY A 189 -6.08 7.03 15.45
N ARG A 190 -6.34 8.35 15.48
CA ARG A 190 -7.65 8.95 15.21
C ARG A 190 -8.23 8.50 13.86
N GLY A 191 -9.48 8.07 13.84
CA GLY A 191 -10.18 7.55 12.65
C GLY A 191 -9.96 6.06 12.37
N TYR A 192 -9.06 5.41 13.12
CA TYR A 192 -8.76 3.99 13.01
C TYR A 192 -9.01 3.23 14.32
N GLU A 193 -9.63 3.84 15.32
CA GLU A 193 -9.84 3.28 16.66
C GLU A 193 -10.56 1.93 16.62
N GLY A 194 -11.58 1.81 15.76
CA GLY A 194 -12.41 0.61 15.63
C GLY A 194 -11.79 -0.57 14.87
N TYR A 195 -10.58 -0.41 14.31
CA TYR A 195 -9.89 -1.48 13.59
C TYR A 195 -8.97 -2.28 14.52
N SER A 196 -8.87 -3.58 14.26
CA SER A 196 -7.97 -4.51 14.96
C SER A 196 -6.50 -4.16 14.73
N GLU A 197 -5.63 -4.59 15.64
CA GLU A 197 -4.17 -4.38 15.50
C GLU A 197 -3.59 -5.07 14.27
N LEU A 198 -4.22 -6.16 13.81
CA LEU A 198 -3.88 -6.87 12.58
C LEU A 198 -5.08 -6.83 11.64
N LEU A 199 -4.83 -6.49 10.38
CA LEU A 199 -5.82 -6.66 9.31
C LEU A 199 -5.26 -7.63 8.29
N GLN A 200 -6.05 -8.64 7.94
CA GLN A 200 -5.68 -9.63 6.93
C GLN A 200 -6.23 -9.24 5.56
N THR A 201 -5.53 -9.60 4.50
CA THR A 201 -6.11 -9.53 3.16
C THR A 201 -7.26 -10.51 2.99
N ALA A 202 -8.23 -10.14 2.17
CA ALA A 202 -9.36 -10.98 1.83
C ALA A 202 -9.02 -12.09 0.81
N GLY A 203 -7.86 -12.04 0.15
CA GLY A 203 -7.44 -13.04 -0.84
C GLY A 203 -6.77 -14.27 -0.24
N ASP A 204 -6.84 -15.41 -0.93
CA ASP A 204 -6.11 -16.63 -0.56
C ASP A 204 -4.63 -16.51 -0.96
N VAL A 205 -3.82 -15.93 -0.07
CA VAL A 205 -2.39 -15.70 -0.30
C VAL A 205 -1.59 -16.99 -0.49
N PRO A 206 -1.80 -18.08 0.28
CA PRO A 206 -1.17 -19.37 -0.01
C PRO A 206 -1.43 -19.88 -1.43
N ARG A 207 -2.68 -19.79 -1.90
CA ARG A 207 -3.04 -20.18 -3.27
C ARG A 207 -2.44 -19.23 -4.31
N LEU A 208 -2.40 -17.93 -4.03
CA LEU A 208 -1.73 -16.94 -4.88
C LEU A 208 -0.24 -17.26 -5.03
N VAL A 209 0.44 -17.63 -3.94
CA VAL A 209 1.86 -18.03 -3.98
C VAL A 209 2.05 -19.30 -4.81
N ALA A 210 1.18 -20.30 -4.68
CA ALA A 210 1.21 -21.50 -5.51
C ALA A 210 1.03 -21.14 -7.00
N TYR A 211 0.06 -20.28 -7.32
CA TYR A 211 -0.19 -19.80 -8.67
C TYR A 211 1.00 -19.00 -9.26
N LEU A 212 1.66 -18.17 -8.44
CA LEU A 212 2.85 -17.44 -8.87
C LEU A 212 4.01 -18.39 -9.22
N LYS A 213 4.17 -19.48 -8.47
CA LYS A 213 5.14 -20.53 -8.81
C LYS A 213 4.80 -21.17 -10.16
N GLU A 214 3.54 -21.50 -10.40
CA GLU A 214 3.09 -22.02 -11.71
C GLU A 214 3.36 -21.03 -12.86
N CYS A 215 3.30 -19.73 -12.59
CA CYS A 215 3.65 -18.67 -13.53
C CYS A 215 5.16 -18.47 -13.73
N GLY A 216 6.01 -19.28 -13.09
CA GLY A 216 7.47 -19.22 -13.21
C GLY A 216 8.19 -18.52 -12.05
N PHE A 217 7.46 -17.92 -11.11
CA PHE A 217 8.04 -17.26 -9.94
C PHE A 217 8.26 -18.24 -8.79
N GLN A 218 9.16 -19.21 -8.99
CA GLN A 218 9.44 -20.28 -8.02
C GLN A 218 9.88 -19.76 -6.64
N ASN A 219 10.64 -18.67 -6.63
CA ASN A 219 11.05 -17.96 -5.44
C ASN A 219 9.95 -16.98 -4.99
N SER A 220 8.81 -17.53 -4.57
CA SER A 220 7.70 -16.79 -3.98
C SER A 220 7.28 -17.44 -2.65
N ARG A 221 6.96 -16.63 -1.64
CA ARG A 221 6.56 -17.09 -0.32
C ARG A 221 5.42 -16.26 0.27
N VAL A 222 4.68 -16.85 1.20
CA VAL A 222 3.79 -16.11 2.10
C VAL A 222 4.65 -15.38 3.12
N SER A 223 4.21 -14.18 3.50
CA SER A 223 4.80 -13.36 4.55
C SER A 223 3.68 -12.83 5.45
N ASP A 224 3.91 -12.84 6.76
CA ASP A 224 2.98 -12.37 7.80
C ASP A 224 3.42 -11.06 8.45
N ASP A 225 4.58 -10.54 8.04
CA ASP A 225 5.15 -9.30 8.54
C ASP A 225 5.79 -8.48 7.41
N ALA A 226 5.17 -7.35 7.12
CA ALA A 226 5.62 -6.37 6.13
C ALA A 226 6.69 -5.39 6.68
N GLY A 227 7.17 -5.60 7.92
CA GLY A 227 8.39 -4.99 8.46
C GLY A 227 8.20 -3.69 9.25
N HIS A 228 6.97 -3.34 9.67
CA HIS A 228 6.67 -2.16 10.51
C HIS A 228 7.32 -0.84 10.02
N TYR A 229 7.37 -0.64 8.70
CA TYR A 229 7.83 0.58 8.04
C TYR A 229 6.74 1.17 7.13
N CYS A 230 7.05 2.12 6.24
CA CYS A 230 6.14 2.64 5.24
C CYS A 230 5.45 1.56 4.39
N CYS A 231 6.11 0.42 4.13
CA CYS A 231 5.53 -0.74 3.42
C CYS A 231 4.34 -1.36 4.18
N ASP A 232 4.52 -1.64 5.47
CA ASP A 232 3.45 -2.15 6.32
C ASP A 232 2.38 -1.07 6.56
N PHE A 233 2.80 0.19 6.68
CA PHE A 233 1.92 1.33 6.93
C PHE A 233 0.95 1.59 5.76
N ILE A 234 1.44 1.62 4.51
CA ILE A 234 0.56 1.71 3.34
C ILE A 234 -0.39 0.51 3.26
N TYR A 235 0.10 -0.68 3.60
CA TYR A 235 -0.68 -1.90 3.48
C TYR A 235 -1.83 -1.91 4.48
N TYR A 236 -1.54 -1.62 5.76
CA TYR A 236 -2.56 -1.50 6.79
C TYR A 236 -3.57 -0.38 6.48
N CYS A 237 -3.09 0.79 6.04
CA CYS A 237 -3.97 1.89 5.63
C CYS A 237 -4.95 1.40 4.54
N SER A 238 -4.42 0.83 3.47
CA SER A 238 -5.21 0.34 2.33
C SER A 238 -6.21 -0.76 2.71
N LEU A 239 -5.80 -1.70 3.57
CA LEU A 239 -6.70 -2.73 4.13
C LEU A 239 -7.84 -2.11 4.96
N ALA A 240 -7.51 -1.17 5.84
CA ALA A 240 -8.49 -0.51 6.70
C ALA A 240 -9.51 0.32 5.89
N GLU A 241 -9.04 1.03 4.85
CA GLU A 241 -9.90 1.79 3.95
C GLU A 241 -10.81 0.89 3.10
N SER A 242 -10.30 -0.24 2.61
CA SER A 242 -11.12 -1.24 1.93
C SER A 242 -12.22 -1.79 2.86
N VAL A 243 -11.86 -2.17 4.08
CA VAL A 243 -12.81 -2.65 5.10
C VAL A 243 -13.83 -1.57 5.48
N ARG A 244 -13.44 -0.30 5.49
CA ARG A 244 -14.31 0.84 5.85
C ARG A 244 -15.57 0.91 5.00
N LEU A 245 -15.49 0.53 3.72
CA LEU A 245 -16.64 0.53 2.81
C LEU A 245 -17.66 -0.58 3.12
N GLY A 246 -17.29 -1.56 3.94
CA GLY A 246 -18.10 -2.71 4.30
C GLY A 246 -17.73 -3.98 3.53
N ALA A 247 -18.14 -5.13 4.07
CA ALA A 247 -17.81 -6.45 3.52
C ALA A 247 -18.22 -6.56 2.03
N GLY A 248 -17.26 -6.93 1.18
CA GLY A 248 -17.45 -7.09 -0.27
C GLY A 248 -17.67 -5.79 -1.05
N LYS A 249 -17.61 -4.62 -0.39
CA LYS A 249 -17.78 -3.31 -1.03
C LYS A 249 -16.47 -2.58 -1.27
N GLY A 250 -15.39 -2.93 -0.57
CA GLY A 250 -14.06 -2.38 -0.81
C GLY A 250 -13.31 -3.10 -1.93
N SER A 251 -12.24 -2.47 -2.43
CA SER A 251 -11.28 -3.11 -3.34
C SER A 251 -10.59 -4.27 -2.63
N LYS A 252 -10.29 -5.38 -3.32
CA LYS A 252 -9.32 -6.35 -2.76
C LYS A 252 -7.95 -5.65 -2.65
N VAL A 253 -7.16 -5.96 -1.62
CA VAL A 253 -5.85 -5.33 -1.39
C VAL A 253 -4.78 -6.40 -1.22
N GLN A 254 -3.69 -6.30 -1.99
CA GLN A 254 -2.53 -7.17 -1.87
C GLN A 254 -1.25 -6.33 -1.75
N PHE A 255 -0.34 -6.74 -0.88
CA PHE A 255 1.03 -6.22 -0.87
C PHE A 255 2.02 -7.29 -1.29
N MET A 256 3.04 -6.90 -2.05
CA MET A 256 4.17 -7.75 -2.44
C MET A 256 5.49 -7.03 -2.18
N HIS A 257 6.34 -7.62 -1.33
CA HIS A 257 7.74 -7.25 -1.27
C HIS A 257 8.51 -7.94 -2.39
N ILE A 258 9.35 -7.16 -3.09
CA ILE A 258 10.27 -7.67 -4.11
C ILE A 258 11.70 -7.75 -3.55
N PRO A 259 12.50 -8.75 -3.94
CA PRO A 259 13.89 -8.77 -3.56
C PRO A 259 14.70 -7.73 -4.35
N PRO A 260 15.95 -7.44 -3.95
CA PRO A 260 16.84 -6.61 -4.76
C PRO A 260 16.98 -7.17 -6.19
N PRO A 261 17.04 -6.29 -7.21
CA PRO A 261 17.19 -6.71 -8.61
C PRO A 261 18.37 -7.67 -8.84
N GLY A 262 18.18 -8.59 -9.78
CA GLY A 262 19.14 -9.64 -10.15
C GLY A 262 19.22 -10.82 -9.17
N LYS A 263 18.41 -10.84 -8.10
CA LYS A 263 18.50 -11.87 -7.04
C LYS A 263 17.13 -12.21 -6.42
N PRO A 264 16.30 -13.08 -7.02
CA PRO A 264 16.52 -13.88 -8.22
C PRO A 264 15.82 -13.30 -9.47
N TYR A 265 15.22 -12.12 -9.35
CA TYR A 265 14.41 -11.51 -10.39
C TYR A 265 14.97 -10.16 -10.78
N GLU A 266 14.86 -9.82 -12.05
CA GLU A 266 15.15 -8.49 -12.56
C GLU A 266 13.96 -7.54 -12.30
N VAL A 267 14.14 -6.25 -12.56
CA VAL A 267 13.08 -5.25 -12.39
C VAL A 267 11.89 -5.55 -13.31
N GLU A 268 12.16 -6.03 -14.52
CA GLU A 268 11.15 -6.35 -15.54
C GLU A 268 10.25 -7.52 -15.11
N ASP A 269 10.80 -8.46 -14.32
CA ASP A 269 10.06 -9.60 -13.79
C ASP A 269 8.96 -9.15 -12.82
N VAL A 270 9.15 -8.01 -12.13
CA VAL A 270 8.13 -7.43 -11.24
C VAL A 270 6.87 -7.07 -12.00
N THR A 271 6.98 -6.52 -13.23
CA THR A 271 5.82 -6.24 -14.09
C THR A 271 5.02 -7.53 -14.33
N GLN A 272 5.69 -8.63 -14.63
CA GLN A 272 5.03 -9.91 -14.88
C GLN A 272 4.44 -10.53 -13.62
N ALA A 273 5.12 -10.44 -12.47
CA ALA A 273 4.57 -10.88 -11.20
C ALA A 273 3.26 -10.15 -10.88
N VAL A 274 3.21 -8.82 -11.06
CA VAL A 274 1.99 -8.02 -10.85
C VAL A 274 0.87 -8.43 -11.81
N ARG A 275 1.18 -8.70 -13.09
CA ARG A 275 0.21 -9.23 -14.05
C ARG A 275 -0.37 -10.58 -13.61
N CYS A 276 0.47 -11.48 -13.09
CA CYS A 276 0.03 -12.77 -12.57
C CYS A 276 -0.87 -12.60 -11.33
N ILE A 277 -0.53 -11.72 -10.40
CA ILE A 277 -1.38 -11.41 -9.23
C ILE A 277 -2.75 -10.90 -9.69
N ALA A 278 -2.78 -9.93 -10.62
CA ALA A 278 -4.03 -9.39 -11.15
C ALA A 278 -4.88 -10.47 -11.86
N ALA A 279 -4.25 -11.32 -12.66
CA ALA A 279 -4.92 -12.45 -13.31
C ALA A 279 -5.53 -13.41 -12.28
N PHE A 280 -4.79 -13.77 -11.23
CA PHE A 280 -5.28 -14.58 -10.12
C PHE A 280 -6.57 -14.01 -9.51
N TYR A 281 -6.53 -12.76 -9.07
CA TYR A 281 -7.68 -12.11 -8.45
C TYR A 281 -8.88 -11.95 -9.38
N SER A 282 -8.63 -11.75 -10.69
CA SER A 282 -9.69 -11.65 -11.71
C SER A 282 -10.40 -12.98 -11.99
N MET A 283 -9.76 -14.13 -11.71
CA MET A 283 -10.42 -15.45 -11.81
C MET A 283 -11.37 -15.72 -10.65
N GLU A 284 -11.18 -15.03 -9.52
CA GLU A 284 -12.00 -15.11 -8.31
C GLU A 284 -13.04 -13.99 -8.21
N ALA A 285 -13.29 -13.27 -9.31
CA ALA A 285 -14.18 -12.12 -9.40
C ALA A 285 -15.47 -12.46 -10.16
#